data_AF-A0A6N6SUP8-F1
#
_entry.id   AF-A0A6N6SUP8-F1
#
_cell.length_a   1.000
_cell.length_b   1.000
_cell.length_c   1.000
_cell.angle_alpha   90.00
_cell.angle_beta   90.00
_cell.angle_gamma   90.00
#
_symmetry.space_group_name_H-M   'P 1'
#
loop_
_entity.id
_entity.type
_entity.pdbx_description
1 polymer ?
#
loop_
_entity_poly.entity_id
_entity_poly.type
_entity_poly.pdbx_seq_one_letter_code
_entity_poly.pdbx_strand_id
1 'polypeptide(L)'
;MIDVRYARRAMRGIVAASCCAASVAVAETVDPHRLYEQRCASCHAPHASDLAREMLELKDGKLIAKKSGKDLPSVLGSHRGTRQSQPEIEALIEAFRRNISSGSLYQRKCIDCHDRARDFARTRLVIDQSVLRGRYSGRVVEDFLRGHGRLAEPEVTDMVATLKWQLETREP
;
A
#
# COMPACT_ATOMS: atom_id res chain seq x y z
N MET A 1 -22.00 -22.39 80.20
CA MET A 1 -20.52 -22.46 80.27
C MET A 1 -20.04 -23.66 79.47
N ILE A 2 -19.58 -23.46 78.22
CA ILE A 2 -18.65 -24.38 77.53
C ILE A 2 -17.78 -23.50 76.63
N ASP A 3 -16.47 -23.72 76.73
CA ASP A 3 -15.39 -23.02 76.05
C ASP A 3 -14.65 -24.00 75.11
N VAL A 4 -13.94 -23.40 74.15
CA VAL A 4 -12.74 -23.87 73.41
C VAL A 4 -12.85 -24.85 72.22
N ARG A 5 -12.84 -24.23 71.02
CA ARG A 5 -11.95 -24.37 69.82
C ARG A 5 -11.74 -25.71 69.04
N TYR A 6 -11.43 -25.46 67.76
CA TYR A 6 -10.73 -26.23 66.70
C TYR A 6 -11.61 -27.05 65.75
N ALA A 7 -11.96 -26.55 64.55
CA ALA A 7 -11.14 -26.36 63.34
C ALA A 7 -11.32 -27.51 62.32
N ARG A 8 -11.77 -27.20 61.09
CA ARG A 8 -10.92 -27.20 59.87
C ARG A 8 -11.76 -27.18 58.58
N ARG A 9 -11.39 -26.23 57.72
CA ARG A 9 -11.26 -26.28 56.24
C ARG A 9 -12.55 -26.43 55.43
N ALA A 10 -13.07 -25.39 54.78
CA ALA A 10 -12.54 -24.63 53.63
C ALA A 10 -12.48 -25.43 52.33
N MET A 11 -13.38 -25.10 51.38
CA MET A 11 -13.09 -25.04 49.94
C MET A 11 -14.15 -24.14 49.27
N ARG A 12 -13.79 -22.86 49.08
CA ARG A 12 -14.43 -21.97 48.10
C ARG A 12 -13.71 -22.21 46.77
N GLY A 13 -14.39 -22.82 45.81
CA GLY A 13 -13.91 -22.89 44.43
C GLY A 13 -14.08 -21.53 43.77
N ILE A 14 -12.98 -20.81 43.56
CA ILE A 14 -12.93 -19.64 42.67
C ILE A 14 -12.65 -20.18 41.27
N VAL A 15 -13.64 -20.14 40.40
CA VAL A 15 -13.45 -20.37 38.95
C VAL A 15 -12.86 -19.09 38.37
N ALA A 16 -11.56 -19.07 38.12
CA ALA A 16 -10.91 -18.01 37.37
C ALA A 16 -11.25 -18.17 35.88
N ALA A 17 -12.17 -17.35 35.38
CA ALA A 17 -12.42 -17.22 33.95
C ALA A 17 -11.23 -16.50 33.30
N SER A 18 -10.33 -17.28 32.71
CA SER A 18 -9.17 -16.77 31.97
C SER A 18 -9.64 -16.20 30.64
N CYS A 19 -9.79 -14.88 30.55
CA CYS A 19 -9.96 -14.16 29.29
C CYS A 19 -8.69 -14.32 28.44
N CYS A 20 -8.69 -15.28 27.51
CA CYS A 20 -7.73 -15.29 26.40
C CYS A 20 -8.00 -14.06 25.52
N ALA A 21 -7.28 -12.97 25.77
CA ALA A 21 -7.19 -11.87 24.82
C ALA A 21 -6.40 -12.37 23.60
N ALA A 22 -7.12 -12.77 22.54
CA ALA A 22 -6.51 -13.00 21.25
C ALA A 22 -5.99 -11.66 20.71
N SER A 23 -4.68 -11.44 20.80
CA SER A 23 -4.03 -10.34 20.11
C SER A 23 -4.18 -10.57 18.61
N VAL A 24 -5.11 -9.86 17.98
CA VAL A 24 -5.16 -9.77 16.53
C VAL A 24 -3.89 -9.04 16.11
N ALA A 25 -2.89 -9.78 15.65
CA ALA A 25 -1.74 -9.18 14.99
C ALA A 25 -2.28 -8.47 13.74
N VAL A 26 -2.30 -7.14 13.77
CA VAL A 26 -2.59 -6.34 12.59
C VAL A 26 -1.43 -6.59 11.63
N ALA A 27 -1.71 -7.26 10.51
CA ALA A 27 -0.71 -7.44 9.47
C ALA A 27 -0.23 -6.05 9.03
N GLU A 28 1.07 -5.80 9.16
CA GLU A 28 1.67 -4.53 8.78
C GLU A 28 1.55 -4.38 7.25
N THR A 29 0.88 -3.31 6.80
CA THR A 29 0.74 -3.02 5.37
C THR A 29 2.09 -2.58 4.83
N VAL A 30 2.67 -3.38 3.94
CA VAL A 30 3.93 -3.03 3.26
C VAL A 30 3.70 -1.79 2.38
N ASP A 31 4.44 -0.70 2.61
CA ASP A 31 4.47 0.45 1.71
C ASP A 31 5.34 0.13 0.49
N PRO A 32 4.75 -0.11 -0.69
CA PRO A 32 5.51 -0.53 -1.87
C PRO A 32 6.45 0.58 -2.38
N HIS A 33 6.14 1.85 -2.10
CA HIS A 33 7.01 2.96 -2.48
C HIS A 33 8.26 3.01 -1.63
N ARG A 34 8.10 2.88 -0.30
CA ARG A 34 9.23 2.82 0.63
C ARG A 34 10.09 1.58 0.35
N LEU A 35 9.44 0.43 0.14
CA LEU A 35 10.11 -0.80 -0.21
C LEU A 35 10.96 -0.65 -1.48
N TYR A 36 10.39 -0.05 -2.54
CA TYR A 36 11.12 0.23 -3.76
C TYR A 36 12.33 1.16 -3.53
N GLU A 37 12.14 2.27 -2.82
CA GLU A 37 13.20 3.24 -2.52
C GLU A 37 14.35 2.58 -1.75
N GLN A 38 14.06 1.67 -0.83
CA GLN A 38 15.06 1.00 0.00
C GLN A 38 15.78 -0.17 -0.71
N ARG A 39 15.07 -0.88 -1.58
CA ARG A 39 15.56 -2.15 -2.15
C ARG A 39 16.01 -2.01 -3.60
N CYS A 40 15.33 -1.19 -4.38
CA CYS A 40 15.49 -1.18 -5.84
C CYS A 40 16.21 0.07 -6.35
N ALA A 41 15.94 1.23 -5.77
CA ALA A 41 16.37 2.53 -6.32
C ALA A 41 17.89 2.76 -6.30
N SER A 42 18.68 1.97 -5.55
CA SER A 42 20.14 2.07 -5.56
C SER A 42 20.79 1.54 -6.84
N CYS A 43 20.10 0.66 -7.58
CA CYS A 43 20.62 0.03 -8.79
C CYS A 43 19.73 0.27 -10.02
N HIS A 44 18.48 0.66 -9.81
CA HIS A 44 17.51 0.95 -10.86
C HIS A 44 17.20 2.44 -10.94
N ALA A 45 16.33 2.82 -11.88
CA ALA A 45 15.79 4.17 -11.95
C ALA A 45 15.33 4.62 -10.55
N PRO A 46 15.44 5.92 -10.21
CA PRO A 46 15.03 6.40 -8.89
C PRO A 46 13.52 6.20 -8.61
N HIS A 47 12.73 5.92 -9.64
CA HIS A 47 11.28 5.84 -9.54
C HIS A 47 10.74 4.51 -10.08
N ALA A 48 9.87 3.89 -9.28
CA ALA A 48 9.23 2.63 -9.58
C ALA A 48 8.47 2.63 -10.91
N SER A 49 7.84 3.75 -11.25
CA SER A 49 7.11 3.92 -12.51
C SER A 49 8.02 3.89 -13.74
N ASP A 50 9.22 4.48 -13.64
CA ASP A 50 10.18 4.48 -14.74
C ASP A 50 10.74 3.08 -14.96
N LEU A 51 11.11 2.40 -13.86
CA LEU A 51 11.53 1.00 -13.93
C LEU A 51 10.43 0.12 -14.55
N ALA A 52 9.19 0.26 -14.09
CA ALA A 52 8.08 -0.55 -14.59
C ALA A 52 7.89 -0.38 -16.09
N ARG A 53 7.87 0.86 -16.57
CA ARG A 53 7.72 1.18 -17.99
C ARG A 53 8.89 0.64 -18.82
N GLU A 54 10.11 0.82 -18.35
CA GLU A 54 11.32 0.46 -19.10
C GLU A 54 11.53 -1.06 -19.15
N MET A 55 11.31 -1.74 -18.03
CA MET A 55 11.77 -3.11 -17.83
C MET A 55 10.65 -4.15 -17.81
N LEU A 56 9.40 -3.74 -17.63
CA LEU A 56 8.27 -4.65 -17.47
C LEU A 56 7.22 -4.45 -18.56
N GLU A 57 6.47 -5.50 -18.82
CA GLU A 57 5.25 -5.49 -19.62
C GLU A 57 4.18 -6.35 -18.94
N LEU A 58 2.90 -6.02 -19.17
CA LEU A 58 1.78 -6.81 -18.69
C LEU A 58 1.32 -7.75 -19.81
N LYS A 59 1.41 -9.06 -19.60
CA LYS A 59 0.95 -10.12 -20.51
C LYS A 59 0.09 -11.12 -19.76
N ASP A 60 -1.14 -11.33 -20.21
CA ASP A 60 -2.10 -12.26 -19.59
C ASP A 60 -2.25 -12.05 -18.06
N GLY A 61 -2.30 -10.78 -17.64
CA GLY A 61 -2.39 -10.39 -16.22
C GLY A 61 -1.11 -10.53 -15.39
N LYS A 62 -0.02 -11.03 -16.00
CA LYS A 62 1.29 -11.22 -15.36
C LYS A 62 2.26 -10.13 -15.78
N LEU A 63 3.07 -9.68 -14.82
CA LEU A 63 4.21 -8.82 -15.10
C LEU A 63 5.36 -9.67 -15.60
N ILE A 64 5.83 -9.36 -16.81
CA ILE A 64 6.94 -10.04 -17.47
C ILE A 64 8.11 -9.07 -17.58
N ALA A 65 9.31 -9.52 -17.23
CA ALA A 65 10.52 -8.74 -17.41
C ALA A 65 10.97 -8.80 -18.87
N LYS A 66 10.86 -7.67 -19.58
CA LYS A 66 11.10 -7.54 -21.03
C LYS A 66 12.41 -8.17 -21.50
N LYS A 67 13.50 -7.97 -20.75
CA LYS A 67 14.83 -8.48 -21.12
C LYS A 67 14.94 -10.00 -21.06
N SER A 68 14.24 -10.65 -20.13
CA SER A 68 14.43 -12.09 -19.85
C SER A 68 13.24 -12.95 -20.29
N GLY A 69 12.07 -12.34 -20.52
CA GLY A 69 10.82 -13.05 -20.78
C GLY A 69 10.24 -13.79 -19.56
N LYS A 70 10.89 -13.70 -18.39
CA LYS A 70 10.44 -14.36 -17.16
C LYS A 70 9.39 -13.52 -16.44
N ASP A 71 8.54 -14.20 -15.68
CA ASP A 71 7.59 -13.54 -14.79
C ASP A 71 8.33 -12.84 -13.63
N LEU A 72 7.78 -11.71 -13.21
CA LEU A 72 8.40 -10.86 -12.20
C LEU A 72 8.63 -11.57 -10.84
N PRO A 73 7.71 -12.41 -10.32
CA PRO A 73 7.99 -13.20 -9.11
C PRO A 73 9.28 -14.02 -9.22
N SER A 74 9.48 -14.76 -10.32
CA SER A 74 10.69 -15.55 -10.55
C SER A 74 11.95 -14.68 -10.65
N VAL A 75 11.84 -13.50 -11.27
CA VAL A 75 12.94 -12.54 -11.35
C VAL A 75 13.29 -12.04 -9.95
N LEU A 76 12.33 -11.56 -9.18
CA LEU A 76 12.55 -11.03 -7.82
C LEU A 76 13.09 -12.11 -6.87
N GLY A 77 12.58 -13.34 -6.95
CA GLY A 77 13.05 -14.46 -6.11
C GLY A 77 14.50 -14.89 -6.36
N SER A 78 15.09 -14.51 -7.50
CA SER A 78 16.47 -14.86 -7.88
C SER A 78 17.36 -13.63 -8.15
N HIS A 79 16.84 -12.41 -7.95
CA HIS A 79 17.55 -11.19 -8.29
C HIS A 79 18.72 -10.95 -7.33
N ARG A 80 19.90 -10.65 -7.89
CA ARG A 80 21.07 -10.30 -7.06
C ARG A 80 20.84 -8.94 -6.40
N GLY A 81 21.19 -8.82 -5.12
CA GLY A 81 21.20 -7.53 -4.41
C GLY A 81 19.99 -7.25 -3.53
N THR A 82 18.88 -8.00 -3.64
CA THR A 82 17.76 -7.89 -2.70
C THR A 82 17.11 -9.25 -2.44
N ARG A 83 16.96 -9.60 -1.17
CA ARG A 83 16.11 -10.73 -0.75
C ARG A 83 14.84 -10.13 -0.17
N GLN A 84 13.76 -10.19 -0.92
CA GLN A 84 12.42 -9.82 -0.45
C GLN A 84 11.72 -11.05 0.12
N SER A 85 10.92 -10.83 1.15
CA SER A 85 9.88 -11.75 1.61
C SER A 85 8.74 -11.83 0.60
N GLN A 86 7.90 -12.86 0.70
CA GLN A 86 6.76 -13.04 -0.18
C GLN A 86 5.77 -11.84 -0.17
N PRO A 87 5.41 -11.25 1.00
CA PRO A 87 4.57 -10.05 1.04
C PRO A 87 5.19 -8.82 0.36
N GLU A 88 6.51 -8.65 0.47
CA GLU A 88 7.23 -7.57 -0.22
C GLU A 88 7.21 -7.75 -1.75
N ILE A 89 7.38 -8.98 -2.23
CA ILE A 89 7.27 -9.32 -3.66
C ILE A 89 5.86 -8.98 -4.17
N GLU A 90 4.83 -9.37 -3.44
CA GLU A 90 3.44 -9.10 -3.80
C GLU A 90 3.12 -7.60 -3.83
N ALA A 91 3.60 -6.84 -2.84
CA ALA A 91 3.44 -5.39 -2.79
C ALA A 91 4.09 -4.69 -3.99
N LEU A 92 5.31 -5.09 -4.38
CA LEU A 92 6.00 -4.56 -5.56
C LEU A 92 5.26 -4.90 -6.85
N ILE A 93 4.83 -6.16 -7.00
CA ILE A 93 4.07 -6.61 -8.17
C ILE A 93 2.80 -5.79 -8.33
N GLU A 94 2.05 -5.58 -7.24
CA GLU A 94 0.81 -4.82 -7.31
C GLU A 94 1.05 -3.35 -7.67
N ALA A 95 2.08 -2.72 -7.09
CA ALA A 95 2.44 -1.34 -7.42
C ALA A 95 2.83 -1.19 -8.91
N PHE A 96 3.68 -2.08 -9.43
CA PHE A 96 4.07 -2.08 -10.83
C PHE A 96 2.89 -2.38 -11.76
N ARG A 97 2.02 -3.32 -11.38
CA ARG A 97 0.81 -3.66 -12.16
C ARG A 97 -0.10 -2.45 -12.28
N ARG A 98 -0.42 -1.76 -11.18
CA ARG A 98 -1.24 -0.55 -11.18
C ARG A 98 -0.63 0.56 -12.03
N ASN A 99 0.68 0.73 -11.95
CA ASN A 99 1.37 1.73 -12.74
C ASN A 99 1.24 1.46 -14.25
N ILE A 100 1.38 0.20 -14.68
CA ILE A 100 1.27 -0.19 -16.09
C ILE A 100 -0.20 -0.22 -16.55
N SER A 101 -1.11 -0.74 -15.74
CA SER A 101 -2.53 -0.90 -16.10
C SER A 101 -3.26 0.44 -16.20
N SER A 102 -2.86 1.45 -15.41
CA SER A 102 -3.31 2.84 -15.59
C SER A 102 -2.66 3.54 -16.80
N GLY A 103 -1.80 2.83 -17.54
CA GLY A 103 -0.94 3.38 -18.59
C GLY A 103 0.05 4.44 -18.09
N SER A 104 0.26 4.54 -16.78
CA SER A 104 1.01 5.63 -16.14
C SER A 104 0.34 7.00 -16.33
N LEU A 105 -1.00 7.06 -16.23
CA LEU A 105 -1.79 8.29 -16.45
C LEU A 105 -1.25 9.52 -15.70
N TYR A 106 -0.89 9.38 -14.42
CA TYR A 106 -0.33 10.48 -13.63
C TYR A 106 0.98 11.00 -14.23
N GLN A 107 1.87 10.08 -14.63
CA GLN A 107 3.14 10.44 -15.28
C GLN A 107 2.91 11.16 -16.60
N ARG A 108 1.90 10.76 -17.39
CA ARG A 108 1.66 11.37 -18.70
C ARG A 108 0.99 12.75 -18.63
N LYS A 109 0.21 13.03 -17.58
CA LYS A 109 -0.68 14.20 -17.56
C LYS A 109 -0.47 15.15 -16.38
N CYS A 110 0.15 14.69 -15.30
CA CYS A 110 0.22 15.45 -14.05
C CYS A 110 1.66 15.84 -13.65
N ILE A 111 2.66 15.02 -14.00
CA ILE A 111 4.04 15.20 -13.50
C ILE A 111 4.72 16.50 -13.95
N ASP A 112 4.31 17.07 -15.09
CA ASP A 112 4.93 18.31 -15.59
C ASP A 112 4.61 19.53 -14.71
N CYS A 113 3.56 19.45 -13.89
CA CYS A 113 3.12 20.54 -13.02
C CYS A 113 3.08 20.14 -11.54
N HIS A 114 3.18 18.86 -11.22
CA HIS A 114 3.09 18.33 -9.86
C HIS A 114 4.26 17.43 -9.55
N ASP A 115 4.58 17.30 -8.27
CA ASP A 115 5.51 16.30 -7.78
C ASP A 115 4.99 14.87 -8.06
N ARG A 116 5.75 13.87 -7.63
CA ARG A 116 5.39 12.46 -7.71
C ARG A 116 4.01 12.21 -7.12
N ALA A 117 3.22 11.31 -7.72
CA ALA A 117 1.86 10.99 -7.27
C ALA A 117 1.77 10.68 -5.77
N ARG A 118 2.73 9.89 -5.26
CA ARG A 118 2.86 9.56 -3.83
C ARG A 118 2.99 10.81 -2.97
N ASP A 119 3.95 11.67 -3.30
CA ASP A 119 4.24 12.86 -2.51
C ASP A 119 3.09 13.85 -2.58
N PHE A 120 2.57 14.10 -3.78
CA PHE A 120 1.41 14.96 -3.99
C PHE A 120 0.22 14.46 -3.17
N ALA A 121 -0.14 13.17 -3.29
CA ALA A 121 -1.26 12.61 -2.56
C ALA A 121 -1.05 12.73 -1.04
N ARG A 122 0.09 12.26 -0.52
CA ARG A 122 0.35 12.24 0.93
C ARG A 122 0.45 13.64 1.55
N THR A 123 0.90 14.64 0.80
CA THR A 123 1.06 16.00 1.32
C THR A 123 -0.16 16.89 1.08
N ARG A 124 -0.91 16.69 -0.01
CA ARG A 124 -1.98 17.60 -0.43
C ARG A 124 -3.38 17.02 -0.33
N LEU A 125 -3.53 15.71 -0.15
CA LEU A 125 -4.84 15.05 -0.16
C LEU A 125 -5.15 14.37 1.17
N VAL A 126 -6.43 14.10 1.38
CA VAL A 126 -6.97 13.34 2.51
C VAL A 126 -8.17 12.53 2.02
N ILE A 127 -8.37 11.35 2.59
CA ILE A 127 -9.64 10.61 2.47
C ILE A 127 -10.48 10.98 3.68
N ASP A 128 -11.64 11.57 3.43
CA ASP A 128 -12.62 11.96 4.43
C ASP A 128 -13.96 11.36 4.04
N GLN A 129 -14.53 10.52 4.92
CA GLN A 129 -15.76 9.76 4.66
C GLN A 129 -15.73 9.05 3.30
N SER A 130 -14.61 8.38 2.98
CA SER A 130 -14.36 7.69 1.70
C SER A 130 -14.26 8.59 0.45
N VAL A 131 -14.37 9.91 0.60
CA VAL A 131 -14.22 10.90 -0.47
C VAL A 131 -12.78 11.43 -0.48
N LEU A 132 -12.16 11.43 -1.65
CA LEU A 132 -10.83 12.03 -1.82
C LEU A 132 -10.98 13.56 -1.91
N ARG A 133 -10.40 14.27 -0.95
CA ARG A 133 -10.47 15.73 -0.84
C ARG A 133 -9.08 16.35 -0.83
N GLY A 134 -9.01 17.61 -1.26
CA GLY A 134 -7.85 18.45 -1.00
C GLY A 134 -7.72 18.75 0.50
N ARG A 135 -6.59 18.40 1.11
CA ARG A 135 -6.32 18.52 2.56
C ARG A 135 -6.57 19.92 3.09
N TYR A 136 -6.16 20.95 2.34
CA TYR A 136 -6.23 22.34 2.77
C TYR A 136 -7.44 23.10 2.22
N SER A 137 -8.03 22.61 1.12
CA SER A 137 -9.14 23.29 0.44
C SER A 137 -10.50 22.67 0.75
N GLY A 138 -10.55 21.43 1.25
CA GLY A 138 -11.79 20.66 1.45
C GLY A 138 -12.49 20.24 0.15
N ARG A 139 -12.02 20.71 -1.02
CA ARG A 139 -12.61 20.46 -2.33
C ARG A 139 -12.56 18.97 -2.67
N VAL A 140 -13.66 18.45 -3.22
CA VAL A 140 -13.72 17.09 -3.78
C VAL A 140 -12.78 17.03 -4.99
N VAL A 141 -11.86 16.07 -4.98
CA VAL A 141 -10.83 15.95 -6.03
C VAL A 141 -11.45 15.56 -7.36
N GLU A 142 -12.46 14.69 -7.36
CA GLU A 142 -13.15 14.27 -8.58
C GLU A 142 -13.72 15.47 -9.35
N ASP A 143 -14.48 16.34 -8.67
CA ASP A 143 -15.07 17.54 -9.27
C ASP A 143 -14.01 18.50 -9.80
N PHE A 144 -12.89 18.64 -9.07
CA PHE A 144 -11.77 19.47 -9.53
C PHE A 144 -11.12 18.91 -10.80
N LEU A 145 -10.94 17.59 -10.88
CA LEU A 145 -10.28 16.91 -12.00
C LEU A 145 -11.10 17.00 -13.30
N ARG A 146 -12.43 17.14 -13.24
CA ARG A 146 -13.26 17.40 -14.44
C ARG A 146 -12.84 18.67 -15.19
N GLY A 147 -12.23 19.63 -14.50
CA GLY A 147 -11.71 20.87 -15.09
C GLY A 147 -10.18 20.98 -15.11
N HIS A 148 -9.43 19.97 -14.67
CA HIS A 148 -7.98 20.05 -14.47
C HIS A 148 -7.24 18.85 -15.07
N GLY A 149 -6.03 19.07 -15.61
CA GLY A 149 -5.20 17.98 -16.13
C GLY A 149 -5.64 17.39 -17.48
N ARG A 150 -6.65 17.98 -18.15
CA ARG A 150 -7.17 17.55 -19.46
C ARG A 150 -7.53 16.06 -19.47
N LEU A 151 -8.24 15.61 -18.43
CA LEU A 151 -8.70 14.24 -18.28
C LEU A 151 -10.04 14.05 -19.01
N ALA A 152 -10.18 12.93 -19.72
CA ALA A 152 -11.50 12.45 -20.13
C ALA A 152 -12.26 11.89 -18.91
N GLU A 153 -13.58 11.76 -19.02
CA GLU A 153 -14.44 11.26 -17.93
C GLU A 153 -13.96 9.92 -17.32
N PRO A 154 -13.61 8.88 -18.10
CA PRO A 154 -13.05 7.66 -17.53
C PRO A 154 -11.70 7.87 -16.81
N GLU A 155 -10.84 8.75 -17.35
CA GLU A 155 -9.53 9.04 -16.77
C GLU A 155 -9.65 9.79 -15.43
N VAL A 156 -10.71 10.56 -15.20
CA VAL A 156 -10.98 11.18 -13.89
C VAL A 156 -11.16 10.09 -12.83
N THR A 157 -11.96 9.07 -13.13
CA THR A 157 -12.20 7.95 -12.22
C THR A 157 -10.90 7.19 -11.92
N ASP A 158 -10.14 6.87 -12.96
CA ASP A 158 -8.84 6.19 -12.83
C ASP A 158 -7.83 7.00 -12.03
N MET A 159 -7.83 8.32 -12.20
CA MET A 159 -6.94 9.22 -11.47
C MET A 159 -7.31 9.29 -9.98
N VAL A 160 -8.61 9.38 -9.65
CA VAL A 160 -9.07 9.35 -8.26
C VAL A 160 -8.66 8.03 -7.59
N ALA A 161 -8.85 6.90 -8.27
CA ALA A 161 -8.43 5.60 -7.77
C ALA A 161 -6.90 5.52 -7.56
N THR A 162 -6.13 6.05 -8.51
CA THR A 162 -4.66 6.12 -8.42
C THR A 162 -4.21 6.91 -7.20
N LEU A 163 -4.81 8.08 -6.97
CA LEU A 163 -4.45 8.98 -5.86
C LEU A 163 -4.89 8.44 -4.49
N LYS A 164 -6.06 7.80 -4.40
CA LYS A 164 -6.52 7.12 -3.18
C LYS A 164 -5.53 6.01 -2.77
N TRP A 165 -5.10 5.20 -3.73
CA TRP A 165 -4.16 4.11 -3.46
C TRP A 165 -2.81 4.61 -2.90
N GLN A 166 -2.35 5.80 -3.29
CA GLN A 166 -1.12 6.40 -2.71
C GLN A 166 -1.24 6.71 -1.20
N LEU A 167 -2.48 6.96 -0.73
CA LEU A 167 -2.78 7.25 0.67
C LEU A 167 -2.98 5.96 1.47
N GLU A 168 -3.64 4.98 0.89
CA GLU A 168 -3.98 3.69 1.53
C GLU A 168 -2.76 2.79 1.73
N THR A 169 -1.73 2.93 0.90
CA THR A 169 -0.47 2.15 0.97
C THR A 169 0.63 2.83 1.79
N ARG A 170 0.28 3.86 2.55
CA ARG A 170 1.21 4.51 3.46
C ARG A 170 1.38 3.64 4.71
N GLU A 171 2.63 3.44 5.15
CA GLU A 171 2.90 2.95 6.50
C GLU A 171 2.24 3.88 7.55
N PRO A 172 1.72 3.34 8.66
CA PRO A 172 1.13 4.12 9.76
C PRO A 172 2.00 5.29 10.22
#